data_AF-I1R0E9-F1
#
_entry.id   AF-I1R0E9-F1
#
_cell.length_a   1.000
_cell.length_b   1.000
_cell.length_c   1.000
_cell.angle_alpha   90.00
_cell.angle_beta   90.00
_cell.angle_gamma   90.00
#
_symmetry.space_group_name_H-M   'P 1'
#
loop_
_entity.id
_entity.type
_entity.pdbx_description
1 polymer ?
#
loop_
_entity_poly.entity_id
_entity_poly.type
_entity_poly.pdbx_seq_one_letter_code
_entity_poly.pdbx_strand_id
1 'polypeptide(L)'
;NCKPISTPIGSTAVLDPDEDGEAVDQNEYRSMIGSLLYITASRPDIQFVVCLWARFQASPSASHRQAVKRIMRYLNHTLEFGI
;
A
#
# COMPACT_ATOMS: atom_id res chain seq x y z
N ASN A 1 -16.00 5.58 7.51
CA ASN A 1 -16.61 5.79 6.17
C ASN A 1 -15.47 6.05 5.18
N CYS A 2 -15.13 5.10 4.31
CA CYS A 2 -13.96 5.16 3.41
C CYS A 2 -14.43 5.41 1.98
N LYS A 3 -13.90 6.46 1.31
CA LYS A 3 -14.25 6.76 -0.09
C LYS A 3 -13.74 5.63 -1.00
N PRO A 4 -14.57 5.11 -1.93
CA PRO A 4 -14.16 4.06 -2.86
C PRO A 4 -13.06 4.56 -3.79
N ILE A 5 -12.12 3.68 -4.12
CA ILE A 5 -11.01 3.94 -5.06
C ILE A 5 -10.99 2.81 -6.08
N SER A 6 -11.00 3.17 -7.36
CA SER A 6 -11.03 2.21 -8.47
C SER A 6 -9.64 1.81 -8.97
N THR A 7 -8.58 2.48 -8.52
CA THR A 7 -7.20 2.19 -8.94
C THR A 7 -6.29 1.88 -7.75
N PRO A 8 -5.46 0.81 -7.81
CA PRO A 8 -4.57 0.45 -6.71
C PRO A 8 -3.51 1.53 -6.46
N ILE A 9 -3.12 2.26 -7.51
CA ILE A 9 -2.22 3.40 -7.47
C ILE A 9 -2.88 4.61 -8.15
N GLY A 10 -2.64 5.82 -7.64
CA GLY A 10 -3.02 7.06 -8.32
C GLY A 10 -1.83 7.62 -9.08
N SER A 11 -2.05 8.37 -10.16
CA SER A 11 -1.00 9.03 -10.95
C SER A 11 -0.09 9.99 -10.14
N THR A 12 -0.51 10.34 -8.92
CA THR A 12 0.17 11.24 -7.98
C THR A 12 0.73 10.55 -6.74
N ALA A 13 0.67 9.22 -6.65
CA ALA A 13 1.36 8.50 -5.58
C ALA A 13 2.86 8.57 -5.89
N VAL A 14 3.50 9.68 -5.49
CA VAL A 14 4.93 9.88 -5.62
C VAL A 14 5.63 8.72 -4.91
N LEU A 15 6.38 7.96 -5.70
CA LEU A 15 7.09 6.74 -5.34
C LEU A 15 8.52 7.03 -4.86
N ASP A 16 8.84 8.31 -4.63
CA ASP A 16 10.16 8.73 -4.21
C ASP A 16 10.40 8.36 -2.74
N PRO A 17 11.66 8.02 -2.39
CA PRO A 17 12.09 8.05 -1.01
C PRO A 17 11.86 9.46 -0.47
N ASP A 18 10.80 9.59 0.33
CA ASP A 18 10.50 10.82 1.04
C ASP A 18 11.47 10.93 2.22
N GLU A 19 12.72 11.35 1.92
CA GLU A 19 13.82 11.43 2.88
C GLU A 19 13.54 12.42 4.02
N ASP A 20 12.67 13.41 3.77
CA ASP A 20 12.21 14.41 4.75
C ASP A 20 10.86 14.03 5.41
N GLY A 21 10.32 12.86 5.07
CA GLY A 21 9.03 12.40 5.53
C GLY A 21 9.01 12.02 7.01
N GLU A 22 7.88 12.27 7.68
CA GLU A 22 7.68 11.82 9.07
C GLU A 22 7.87 10.30 9.16
N ALA A 23 8.77 9.87 10.04
CA ALA A 23 9.07 8.47 10.25
C ALA A 23 7.85 7.73 10.79
N VAL A 24 7.53 6.59 10.18
CA VAL A 24 6.43 5.71 10.61
C VAL A 24 6.99 4.57 11.43
N ASP A 25 6.20 4.07 12.38
CA ASP A 25 6.54 2.86 13.12
C ASP A 25 6.83 1.69 12.16
N GLN A 26 8.07 1.18 12.23
CA GLN A 26 8.54 0.15 11.32
C GLN A 26 7.78 -1.16 11.49
N ASN A 27 7.33 -1.48 12.71
CA ASN A 27 6.64 -2.72 12.99
C ASN A 27 5.21 -2.69 12.43
N GLU A 28 4.49 -1.59 12.60
CA GLU A 28 3.19 -1.34 11.98
C GLU A 28 3.31 -1.46 10.45
N TYR A 29 4.30 -0.79 9.85
CA TYR A 29 4.50 -0.81 8.41
C TYR A 29 4.82 -2.22 7.88
N ARG A 30 5.73 -2.95 8.52
CA ARG A 30 6.07 -4.33 8.16
C ARG A 30 4.86 -5.27 8.28
N SER A 31 4.05 -5.12 9.31
CA SER A 31 2.81 -5.89 9.49
C SER A 31 1.81 -5.64 8.34
N MET A 32 1.64 -4.38 7.92
CA MET A 32 0.79 -4.03 6.79
C MET A 32 1.31 -4.62 5.47
N ILE A 33 2.61 -4.49 5.20
CA ILE A 33 3.23 -5.06 3.99
C ILE A 33 3.14 -6.59 3.98
N GLY A 34 3.37 -7.26 5.11
CA GLY A 34 3.24 -8.71 5.23
C GLY A 34 1.82 -9.19 4.92
N SER A 35 0.81 -8.49 5.43
CA SER A 35 -0.59 -8.77 5.13
C SER A 35 -0.90 -8.59 3.65
N LEU A 36 -0.38 -7.53 3.01
CA LEU A 36 -0.57 -7.28 1.59
C LEU A 36 0.14 -8.33 0.71
N LEU A 37 1.34 -8.77 1.10
CA LEU A 37 2.06 -9.84 0.41
C LEU A 37 1.24 -11.13 0.36
N TYR A 38 0.55 -11.48 1.44
CA TYR A 38 -0.36 -12.62 1.44
C TYR A 38 -1.49 -12.46 0.40
N ILE A 39 -2.06 -11.26 0.28
CA ILE A 39 -3.13 -10.96 -0.66
C ILE A 39 -2.64 -11.01 -2.12
N THR A 40 -1.37 -10.70 -2.41
CA THR A 40 -0.83 -10.77 -3.78
C THR A 40 -0.97 -12.14 -4.43
N ALA A 41 -1.05 -13.22 -3.63
CA ALA A 41 -1.24 -14.57 -4.14
C ALA A 41 -2.62 -14.78 -4.80
N SER A 42 -3.66 -14.11 -4.32
CA SER A 42 -5.00 -14.14 -4.92
C SER A 42 -5.30 -12.94 -5.82
N ARG A 43 -4.55 -11.85 -5.64
CA ARG A 43 -4.75 -10.56 -6.32
C ARG A 43 -3.45 -10.07 -6.98
N PRO A 44 -3.08 -10.63 -8.14
CA PRO A 44 -1.84 -10.27 -8.82
C PRO A 44 -1.85 -8.83 -9.36
N ASP A 45 -3.01 -8.20 -9.49
CA ASP A 45 -3.20 -6.81 -9.92
C ASP A 45 -2.52 -5.79 -8.98
N ILE A 46 -2.30 -6.16 -7.71
CA ILE A 46 -1.59 -5.33 -6.73
C ILE A 46 -0.15 -5.76 -6.48
N GLN A 47 0.32 -6.85 -7.09
CA GLN A 47 1.62 -7.44 -6.76
C GLN A 47 2.78 -6.47 -6.96
N PHE A 48 2.80 -5.76 -8.10
CA PHE A 48 3.87 -4.83 -8.43
C PHE A 48 4.06 -3.74 -7.37
N VAL A 49 2.95 -3.11 -6.95
CA VAL A 49 2.99 -2.00 -6.00
C VAL A 49 3.34 -2.46 -4.59
N VAL A 50 2.88 -3.64 -4.16
CA VAL A 50 3.25 -4.23 -2.87
C VAL A 50 4.73 -4.57 -2.82
N CYS A 51 5.27 -5.20 -3.87
CA CYS A 51 6.70 -5.50 -3.97
C CYS A 51 7.57 -4.23 -3.94
N LEU A 52 7.10 -3.14 -4.58
CA LEU A 52 7.81 -1.87 -4.57
C LEU A 52 7.86 -1.26 -3.17
N TRP A 53 6.75 -1.23 -2.45
CA TRP A 53 6.68 -0.69 -1.08
C TRP A 53 7.41 -1.53 -0.04
N ALA A 54 7.52 -2.84 -0.25
CA ALA A 54 8.34 -3.71 0.59
C ALA A 54 9.83 -3.29 0.64
N ARG A 55 10.32 -2.53 -0.36
CA ARG A 55 11.69 -2.00 -0.38
C ARG A 55 11.92 -0.91 0.68
N PHE A 56 10.86 -0.21 1.08
CA PHE A 56 10.90 0.88 2.06
C PHE A 56 10.65 0.41 3.50
N GLN A 57 10.54 -0.91 3.73
CA GLN A 57 10.27 -1.48 5.07
C GLN A 57 11.35 -1.19 6.13
N ALA A 58 12.56 -0.83 5.70
CA ALA A 58 13.67 -0.50 6.57
C ALA A 58 13.59 0.95 7.09
N SER A 59 12.96 1.83 6.32
CA SER A 59 12.79 3.25 6.66
C SER A 59 11.49 3.79 6.04
N PRO A 60 10.32 3.42 6.58
CA PRO A 60 9.05 3.86 6.05
C PRO A 60 8.75 5.30 6.49
N SER A 61 8.21 6.09 5.57
CA SER A 61 7.71 7.44 5.84
C SER A 61 6.19 7.54 5.78
N ALA A 62 5.63 8.67 6.21
CA ALA A 62 4.19 8.92 6.22
C ALA A 62 3.54 8.80 4.84
N SER A 63 4.23 9.21 3.77
CA SER A 63 3.76 9.07 2.39
C SER A 63 3.60 7.59 1.99
N HIS A 64 4.58 6.76 2.34
CA HIS A 64 4.51 5.31 2.14
C HIS A 64 3.32 4.67 2.87
N ARG A 65 3.08 5.06 4.13
CA ARG A 65 1.91 4.59 4.90
C ARG A 65 0.59 5.02 4.25
N GLN A 66 0.51 6.25 3.75
CA GLN A 66 -0.69 6.74 3.08
C GLN A 66 -0.98 5.95 1.79
N ALA A 67 0.06 5.58 1.06
CA ALA A 67 -0.04 4.76 -0.14
C ALA A 67 -0.55 3.33 0.19
N VAL A 68 -0.02 2.71 1.26
CA VAL A 68 -0.52 1.43 1.79
C VAL A 68 -2.00 1.53 2.21
N LYS A 69 -2.41 2.62 2.88
CA LYS A 69 -3.83 2.83 3.21
C LYS A 69 -4.72 2.98 1.98
N ARG A 70 -4.19 3.53 0.88
CA ARG A 70 -4.92 3.62 -0.40
C ARG A 70 -5.20 2.24 -0.97
N ILE A 71 -4.23 1.33 -0.96
CA ILE A 71 -4.44 -0.01 -1.51
C ILE A 71 -5.41 -0.83 -0.66
N MET A 72 -5.37 -0.67 0.66
CA MET A 72 -6.37 -1.28 1.54
C MET A 72 -7.80 -0.81 1.22
N ARG A 73 -7.98 0.46 0.85
CA ARG A 73 -9.28 0.98 0.39
C ARG A 73 -9.69 0.41 -0.95
N TYR A 74 -8.75 0.29 -1.90
CA TYR A 74 -9.00 -0.34 -3.19
C TYR A 74 -9.41 -1.81 -3.02
N LEU A 75 -8.70 -2.57 -2.19
CA LEU A 75 -9.04 -3.96 -1.88
C LEU A 75 -10.45 -4.03 -1.29
N ASN A 76 -10.75 -3.23 -0.26
CA ASN A 76 -12.06 -3.24 0.37
C ASN A 76 -13.20 -2.90 -0.61
N HIS A 77 -12.97 -1.96 -1.54
CA HIS A 77 -13.94 -1.64 -2.57
C HIS A 77 -14.08 -2.73 -3.64
N THR A 78 -12.99 -3.43 -3.99
CA THR A 78 -12.99 -4.47 -5.03
C THR A 78 -13.41 -5.85 -4.54
N LEU A 79 -13.50 -6.07 -3.22
CA LEU A 79 -14.03 -7.31 -2.63
C LEU A 79 -15.43 -7.64 -3.14
N GLU A 80 -16.30 -6.64 -3.33
CA GLU A 80 -17.66 -6.83 -3.83
C GLU A 80 -17.72 -7.24 -5.31
N PHE A 81 -16.66 -6.97 -6.06
CA PHE A 81 -16.60 -7.22 -7.50
C PHE A 81 -15.91 -8.54 -7.86
N GLY A 82 -15.36 -9.27 -6.87
CA GLY A 82 -14.68 -10.56 -7.10
C GLY A 82 -13.45 -10.48 -7.99
N ILE A 83 -12.90 -9.27 -8.17
CA ILE A 83 -11.64 -9.01 -8.87
C ILE A 83 -10.48 -9.37 -7.98
#